data_AF-A0ABD1YQH2-F1
#
_entry.id   AF-A0ABD1YQH2-F1
#
_cell.length_a   1.000
_cell.length_b   1.000
_cell.length_c   1.000
_cell.angle_alpha   90.00
_cell.angle_beta   90.00
_cell.angle_gamma   90.00
#
_symmetry.space_group_name_H-M   'P 1'
#
loop_
_entity.id
_entity.type
_entity.pdbx_description
1 polymer ?
#
loop_
_entity_poly.entity_id
_entity_poly.type
_entity_poly.pdbx_seq_one_letter_code
_entity_poly.pdbx_strand_id
1 'polypeptide(L)'
;MLLQIGVVWRSGASGLLPRVSLPGRRFPVIMASAGQAASAVPHSPQGMKLLFVEMGTGYDQHGQNITTAAMRACKNAISSNSIPAFRTGALPGVSYQQMKLRLKLGVPQSVQHELDLEQVKSVFPYGEIVDIDVVDGGLICSSGVALEAMGDKNDDCYIVNAAIYIGY
;
A
#
# COMPACT_ATOMS: atom_id res chain seq x y z
N MET A 1 3.70 36.33 -3.20
CA MET A 1 2.75 36.43 -2.07
C MET A 1 2.47 35.00 -1.60
N LEU A 2 3.32 34.50 -0.70
CA LEU A 2 3.14 33.20 -0.05
C LEU A 2 2.31 33.41 1.23
N LEU A 3 1.30 32.57 1.46
CA LEU A 3 0.63 32.46 2.75
C LEU A 3 0.96 31.10 3.36
N GLN A 4 1.83 31.17 4.35
CA GLN A 4 2.26 30.10 5.22
C GLN A 4 1.33 30.12 6.45
N ILE A 5 0.48 29.11 6.62
CA ILE A 5 -0.38 29.01 7.81
C ILE A 5 0.36 28.17 8.85
N GLY A 6 1.02 28.86 9.79
CA GLY A 6 1.59 28.26 10.98
C GLY A 6 0.51 28.04 12.04
N VAL A 7 0.37 26.80 12.50
CA VAL A 7 -0.46 26.45 13.66
C VAL A 7 0.31 26.86 14.92
N VAL A 8 -0.17 27.90 15.61
CA VAL A 8 0.30 28.30 16.94
C VAL A 8 -0.45 27.48 17.98
N TRP A 9 0.26 26.64 18.73
CA TRP A 9 -0.28 25.96 19.91
C TRP A 9 -0.15 26.90 21.12
N ARG A 10 -1.27 27.38 21.68
CA ARG A 10 -1.30 28.11 22.96
C ARG A 10 -1.87 27.20 24.05
N SER A 11 -1.06 26.94 25.06
CA SER A 11 -1.44 26.24 26.29
C SER A 11 -2.31 27.13 27.19
N GLY A 12 -3.35 26.52 27.79
CA GLY A 12 -3.79 26.85 29.14
C GLY A 12 -5.03 27.74 29.27
N ALA A 13 -6.18 27.12 29.56
CA ALA A 13 -7.17 27.67 30.49
C ALA A 13 -7.97 26.49 31.09
N SER A 14 -7.79 26.31 32.39
CA SER A 14 -8.48 25.35 33.25
C SER A 14 -9.95 25.73 33.42
N GLY A 15 -10.86 24.91 32.90
CA GLY A 15 -12.29 24.96 33.19
C GLY A 15 -12.80 23.55 33.48
N LEU A 16 -13.26 23.32 34.72
CA LEU A 16 -13.90 22.09 35.14
C LEU A 16 -15.28 21.98 34.47
N LEU A 17 -15.39 21.12 33.44
CA LEU A 17 -16.69 20.69 32.92
C LEU A 17 -17.18 19.47 33.74
N PRO A 18 -18.47 19.38 34.08
CA PRO A 18 -19.00 18.25 34.82
C PRO A 18 -18.97 16.98 33.97
N ARG A 19 -18.39 15.92 34.53
CA ARG A 19 -18.39 14.56 33.96
C ARG A 19 -19.81 14.00 33.99
N VAL A 20 -20.49 14.00 32.85
CA VAL A 20 -21.71 13.20 32.67
C VAL A 20 -21.29 11.75 32.48
N SER A 21 -21.59 10.89 33.45
CA SER A 21 -21.36 9.44 33.32
C SER A 21 -22.47 8.83 32.46
N LEU A 22 -22.17 8.53 31.20
CA LEU A 22 -23.03 7.67 30.41
C LEU A 22 -22.91 6.22 30.94
N PRO A 23 -24.02 5.49 31.12
CA PRO A 23 -23.96 4.10 31.57
C PRO A 23 -23.25 3.26 30.53
N GLY A 24 -22.13 2.66 30.92
CA GLY A 24 -21.31 1.83 30.04
C GLY A 24 -22.07 0.59 29.58
N ARG A 25 -22.49 0.58 28.31
CA ARG A 25 -22.85 -0.67 27.63
C ARG A 25 -21.57 -1.47 27.41
N ARG A 26 -21.37 -2.51 28.20
CA ARG A 26 -20.37 -3.55 27.95
C ARG A 26 -20.81 -4.33 26.71
N PHE A 27 -20.10 -4.15 25.60
CA PHE A 27 -20.15 -5.10 24.50
C PHE A 27 -19.38 -6.35 24.90
N PRO A 28 -19.92 -7.56 24.75
CA PRO A 28 -19.16 -8.77 25.00
C PRO A 28 -18.08 -8.90 23.90
N VAL A 29 -16.81 -8.79 24.31
CA VAL A 29 -15.69 -9.22 23.47
C VAL A 29 -15.72 -10.75 23.46
N ILE A 30 -16.24 -11.33 22.38
CA ILE A 30 -16.16 -12.77 22.15
C ILE A 30 -14.71 -13.10 21.81
N MET A 31 -13.99 -13.66 22.78
CA MET A 31 -12.68 -14.28 22.54
C MET A 31 -12.91 -15.59 21.79
N ALA A 32 -12.79 -15.56 20.46
CA ALA A 32 -12.71 -16.78 19.67
C ALA A 32 -11.35 -17.45 19.95
N SER A 33 -11.40 -18.73 20.33
CA SER A 33 -10.23 -19.54 20.67
C SER A 33 -9.30 -19.75 19.48
N ALA A 34 -8.00 -19.71 19.76
CA ALA A 34 -6.91 -19.99 18.83
C ALA A 34 -7.09 -21.33 18.11
N GLY A 35 -6.89 -21.32 16.78
CA GLY A 35 -6.98 -22.53 15.98
C GLY A 35 -6.70 -22.32 14.49
N GLN A 36 -5.49 -21.84 14.15
CA GLN A 36 -4.70 -22.33 13.02
C GLN A 36 -3.34 -21.64 12.99
N ALA A 37 -2.29 -22.45 12.88
CA ALA A 37 -0.91 -22.02 12.80
C ALA A 37 -0.77 -21.00 11.66
N ALA A 38 -0.37 -19.77 11.98
CA ALA A 38 0.12 -18.83 11.00
C ALA A 38 1.31 -19.50 10.31
N SER A 39 1.09 -20.01 9.10
CA SER A 39 2.16 -20.52 8.24
C SER A 39 3.16 -19.39 8.07
N ALA A 40 4.38 -19.59 8.55
CA ALA A 40 5.45 -18.64 8.42
C ALA A 40 5.55 -18.17 6.96
N VAL A 41 5.33 -16.87 6.73
CA VAL A 41 5.57 -16.26 5.42
C VAL A 41 7.02 -16.58 5.05
N PRO A 42 7.31 -17.21 3.90
CA PRO A 42 8.69 -17.50 3.51
C PRO A 42 9.49 -16.20 3.44
N HIS A 43 10.49 -16.04 4.32
CA HIS A 43 11.23 -14.78 4.52
C HIS A 43 12.41 -14.57 3.54
N SER A 44 12.48 -15.35 2.47
CA SER A 44 13.44 -15.13 1.38
C SER A 44 12.86 -15.71 0.09
N PRO A 45 12.64 -14.89 -0.95
CA PRO A 45 12.20 -15.37 -2.26
C PRO A 45 13.17 -16.43 -2.78
N GLN A 46 12.71 -17.66 -3.03
CA GLN A 46 13.54 -18.66 -3.70
C GLN A 46 13.92 -18.13 -5.09
N GLY A 47 15.22 -18.03 -5.39
CA GLY A 47 15.73 -17.67 -6.72
C GLY A 47 16.17 -16.21 -6.93
N MET A 48 16.10 -15.36 -5.90
CA MET A 48 16.61 -13.97 -5.97
C MET A 48 17.38 -13.61 -4.70
N LYS A 49 18.59 -13.05 -4.85
CA LYS A 49 19.31 -12.42 -3.74
C LYS A 49 18.72 -11.04 -3.47
N LEU A 50 17.88 -10.96 -2.43
CA LEU A 50 17.23 -9.71 -2.01
C LEU A 50 18.27 -8.69 -1.53
N LEU A 51 18.15 -7.45 -2.01
CA LEU A 51 18.96 -6.33 -1.55
C LEU A 51 18.16 -5.41 -0.62
N PHE A 52 16.96 -5.01 -1.05
CA PHE A 52 16.09 -4.12 -0.28
C PHE A 52 14.63 -4.28 -0.72
N VAL A 53 13.73 -3.69 0.06
CA VAL A 53 12.28 -3.68 -0.19
C VAL A 53 11.80 -2.24 -0.21
N GLU A 54 11.10 -1.87 -1.26
CA GLU A 54 10.44 -0.57 -1.39
C GLU A 54 8.95 -0.75 -1.19
N MET A 55 8.30 0.16 -0.48
CA MET A 55 6.88 0.02 -0.12
C MET A 55 6.12 1.26 -0.51
N GLY A 56 4.88 1.05 -0.95
CA GLY A 56 4.01 2.13 -1.36
C GLY A 56 2.55 1.84 -1.11
N THR A 57 1.75 2.91 -1.12
CA THR A 57 0.30 2.84 -1.03
C THR A 57 -0.31 3.69 -2.14
N GLY A 58 -1.38 3.18 -2.74
CA GLY A 58 -2.11 3.85 -3.80
C GLY A 58 -3.59 3.82 -3.51
N TYR A 59 -4.26 4.89 -3.91
CA TYR A 59 -5.68 5.10 -3.70
C TYR A 59 -6.38 5.31 -5.03
N ASP A 60 -7.62 4.85 -5.15
CA ASP A 60 -8.55 5.30 -6.17
C ASP A 60 -9.85 5.75 -5.52
N GLN A 61 -10.10 7.06 -5.55
CA GLN A 61 -11.18 7.71 -4.79
C GLN A 61 -12.51 7.80 -5.54
N HIS A 62 -12.47 7.63 -6.86
CA HIS A 62 -13.56 8.02 -7.77
C HIS A 62 -13.79 6.95 -8.85
N GLY A 63 -12.70 6.47 -9.47
CA GLY A 63 -12.75 5.64 -10.66
C GLY A 63 -13.03 4.15 -10.44
N GLN A 64 -13.23 3.71 -9.19
CA GLN A 64 -13.48 2.32 -8.77
C GLN A 64 -12.66 1.31 -9.57
N ASN A 65 -11.39 1.65 -9.78
CA ASN A 65 -10.48 0.89 -10.60
C ASN A 65 -9.33 0.46 -9.70
N ILE A 66 -9.39 -0.79 -9.27
CA ILE A 66 -8.37 -1.37 -8.41
C ILE A 66 -6.99 -1.40 -9.07
N THR A 67 -6.93 -1.49 -10.41
CA THR A 67 -5.69 -1.40 -11.18
C THR A 67 -5.07 -0.02 -11.04
N THR A 68 -5.85 1.05 -11.11
CA THR A 68 -5.35 2.42 -10.91
C THR A 68 -4.76 2.59 -9.51
N ALA A 69 -5.44 2.08 -8.48
CA ALA A 69 -4.93 2.09 -7.10
C ALA A 69 -3.62 1.30 -6.98
N ALA A 70 -3.53 0.10 -7.57
CA ALA A 70 -2.33 -0.73 -7.57
C ALA A 70 -1.15 -0.05 -8.31
N MET A 71 -1.40 0.54 -9.48
CA MET A 71 -0.38 1.28 -10.23
C MET A 71 0.14 2.48 -9.43
N ARG A 72 -0.75 3.20 -8.75
CA ARG A 72 -0.37 4.30 -7.84
C ARG A 72 0.46 3.79 -6.67
N ALA A 73 0.14 2.63 -6.10
CA ALA A 73 0.92 2.01 -5.02
C ALA A 73 2.34 1.65 -5.48
N CYS A 74 2.47 1.00 -6.64
CA CYS A 74 3.76 0.65 -7.23
C CYS A 74 4.57 1.91 -7.58
N LYS A 75 3.96 2.92 -8.18
CA LYS A 75 4.62 4.19 -8.50
C LYS A 75 5.09 4.90 -7.23
N ASN A 76 4.24 4.92 -6.19
CA ASN A 76 4.60 5.49 -4.90
C ASN A 76 5.83 4.80 -4.31
N ALA A 77 5.89 3.45 -4.36
CA ALA A 77 7.01 2.67 -3.84
C ALA A 77 8.36 3.05 -4.48
N ILE A 78 8.39 3.23 -5.81
CA ILE A 78 9.66 3.40 -6.55
C ILE A 78 10.05 4.87 -6.80
N SER A 79 9.13 5.82 -6.63
CA SER A 79 9.32 7.21 -7.13
C SER A 79 10.36 8.04 -6.38
N SER A 80 10.65 7.73 -5.12
CA SER A 80 11.55 8.53 -4.27
C SER A 80 12.95 7.93 -4.12
N ASN A 81 13.23 6.80 -4.76
CA ASN A 81 14.47 6.06 -4.57
C ASN A 81 15.33 6.09 -5.84
N SER A 82 16.64 5.98 -5.65
CA SER A 82 17.62 5.86 -6.73
C SER A 82 18.56 4.70 -6.43
N ILE A 83 18.78 3.83 -7.42
CA ILE A 83 19.52 2.58 -7.26
C ILE A 83 20.74 2.57 -8.20
N PRO A 84 21.75 3.43 -7.97
CA PRO A 84 22.91 3.54 -8.86
C PRO A 84 23.79 2.27 -8.83
N ALA A 85 23.70 1.45 -7.78
CA ALA A 85 24.57 0.29 -7.54
C ALA A 85 24.62 -0.71 -8.73
N PHE A 86 23.51 -0.89 -9.44
CA PHE A 86 23.41 -1.75 -10.61
C PHE A 86 24.12 -1.20 -11.87
N ARG A 87 24.45 0.10 -11.88
CA ARG A 87 25.15 0.76 -12.98
C ARG A 87 26.59 1.17 -12.64
N THR A 88 26.89 1.41 -11.36
CA THR A 88 28.21 1.86 -10.91
C THR A 88 29.22 0.73 -10.70
N GLY A 89 28.81 -0.54 -10.80
CA GLY A 89 29.66 -1.69 -10.50
C GLY A 89 29.87 -1.95 -9.01
N ALA A 90 29.07 -1.32 -8.14
CA ALA A 90 29.12 -1.54 -6.69
C ALA A 90 28.69 -2.96 -6.28
N LEU A 91 28.00 -3.69 -7.18
CA LEU A 91 27.64 -5.09 -7.03
C LEU A 91 28.59 -5.96 -7.89
N PRO A 92 29.57 -6.66 -7.29
CA PRO A 92 30.56 -7.43 -8.05
C PRO A 92 29.90 -8.53 -8.91
N GLY A 93 30.19 -8.52 -10.21
CA GLY A 93 29.66 -9.51 -11.15
C GLY A 93 28.16 -9.38 -11.47
N VAL A 94 27.52 -8.28 -11.06
CA VAL A 94 26.09 -8.02 -11.31
C VAL A 94 25.95 -6.79 -12.20
N SER A 95 25.33 -7.00 -13.35
CA SER A 95 24.99 -5.96 -14.31
C SER A 95 23.57 -5.42 -14.09
N TYR A 96 23.28 -4.28 -14.70
CA TYR A 96 21.95 -3.66 -14.67
C TYR A 96 20.84 -4.58 -15.19
N GLN A 97 21.15 -5.42 -16.17
CA GLN A 97 20.22 -6.36 -16.80
C GLN A 97 19.81 -7.51 -15.87
N GLN A 98 20.57 -7.74 -14.80
CA GLN A 98 20.28 -8.79 -13.82
C GLN A 98 19.39 -8.29 -12.67
N MET A 99 18.95 -7.03 -12.69
CA MET A 99 18.01 -6.52 -11.71
C MET A 99 16.69 -7.28 -11.85
N LYS A 100 16.24 -7.88 -10.75
CA LYS A 100 14.96 -8.60 -10.64
C LYS A 100 14.05 -7.90 -9.64
N LEU A 101 12.76 -7.91 -9.96
CA LEU A 101 11.68 -7.38 -9.16
C LEU A 101 10.73 -8.53 -8.80
N ARG A 102 10.33 -8.59 -7.54
CA ARG A 102 9.16 -9.36 -7.12
C ARG A 102 8.18 -8.40 -6.46
N LEU A 103 6.92 -8.50 -6.84
CA LEU A 103 5.86 -7.65 -6.34
C LEU A 103 5.03 -8.46 -5.34
N LYS A 104 4.64 -7.83 -4.24
CA LYS A 104 3.57 -8.31 -3.37
C LYS A 104 2.54 -7.21 -3.21
N LEU A 105 1.31 -7.48 -3.61
CA LEU A 105 0.21 -6.52 -3.63
C LEU A 105 -0.87 -6.96 -2.64
N GLY A 106 -1.18 -6.09 -1.69
CA GLY A 106 -2.32 -6.23 -0.79
C GLY A 106 -3.54 -5.59 -1.43
N VAL A 107 -4.47 -6.41 -1.90
CA VAL A 107 -5.65 -6.02 -2.67
C VAL A 107 -6.90 -6.66 -2.05
N PRO A 108 -7.99 -5.91 -1.82
CA PRO A 108 -9.18 -6.48 -1.20
C PRO A 108 -9.73 -7.66 -2.01
N GLN A 109 -9.94 -8.80 -1.34
CA GLN A 109 -10.28 -10.06 -1.99
C GLN A 109 -11.44 -9.96 -3.00
N SER A 110 -12.47 -9.19 -2.69
CA SER A 110 -13.67 -9.05 -3.52
C SER A 110 -13.38 -8.47 -4.91
N VAL A 111 -12.35 -7.65 -5.07
CA VAL A 111 -12.02 -6.95 -6.33
C VAL A 111 -10.72 -7.44 -6.96
N GLN A 112 -10.04 -8.45 -6.40
CA GLN A 112 -8.79 -8.98 -6.95
C GLN A 112 -8.91 -9.45 -8.39
N HIS A 113 -10.06 -9.99 -8.77
CA HIS A 113 -10.34 -10.48 -10.12
C HIS A 113 -10.41 -9.37 -11.19
N GLU A 114 -10.52 -8.10 -10.78
CA GLU A 114 -10.56 -6.92 -11.65
C GLU A 114 -9.17 -6.28 -11.86
N LEU A 115 -8.14 -6.81 -11.16
CA LEU A 115 -6.79 -6.30 -11.23
C LEU A 115 -6.09 -6.70 -12.54
N ASP A 116 -5.71 -5.71 -13.34
CA ASP A 116 -4.91 -5.89 -14.55
C ASP A 116 -3.42 -5.85 -14.22
N LEU A 117 -2.83 -7.05 -14.13
CA LEU A 117 -1.42 -7.21 -13.81
C LEU A 117 -0.48 -6.70 -14.91
N GLU A 118 -0.88 -6.70 -16.18
CA GLU A 118 -0.04 -6.18 -17.26
C GLU A 118 0.09 -4.66 -17.18
N GLN A 119 -0.99 -3.97 -16.85
CA GLN A 119 -0.95 -2.54 -16.56
C GLN A 119 -0.09 -2.23 -15.32
N VAL A 120 -0.16 -3.05 -14.27
CA VAL A 120 0.71 -2.88 -13.09
C VAL A 120 2.20 -3.07 -13.45
N LYS A 121 2.54 -4.07 -14.27
CA LYS A 121 3.91 -4.30 -14.74
C LYS A 121 4.46 -3.11 -15.51
N SER A 122 3.63 -2.41 -16.28
CA SER A 122 4.04 -1.24 -17.06
C SER A 122 4.55 -0.05 -16.23
N VAL A 123 4.30 -0.04 -14.91
CA VAL A 123 4.76 1.01 -14.00
C VAL A 123 6.29 0.99 -13.83
N PHE A 124 6.92 -0.18 -14.00
CA PHE A 124 8.35 -0.36 -13.73
C PHE A 124 9.18 -0.12 -15.00
N PRO A 125 10.03 0.92 -15.04
CA PRO A 125 10.84 1.23 -16.22
C PRO A 125 12.15 0.40 -16.29
N TYR A 126 12.35 -0.52 -15.34
CA TYR A 126 13.57 -1.29 -15.16
C TYR A 126 13.29 -2.60 -14.45
N GLY A 127 14.28 -3.49 -14.46
CA GLY A 127 14.24 -4.78 -13.79
C GLY A 127 13.31 -5.78 -14.49
N GLU A 128 13.63 -7.05 -14.34
CA GLU A 128 12.77 -8.16 -14.76
C GLU A 128 11.78 -8.47 -13.63
N ILE A 129 10.48 -8.38 -13.88
CA ILE A 129 9.46 -8.80 -12.91
C ILE A 129 9.35 -10.33 -12.98
N VAL A 130 9.93 -11.00 -11.99
CA VAL A 130 10.00 -12.48 -11.96
C VAL A 130 8.81 -13.12 -11.26
N ASP A 131 8.11 -12.38 -10.41
CA ASP A 131 6.96 -12.87 -9.65
C ASP A 131 6.04 -11.72 -9.20
N ILE A 132 4.74 -11.98 -9.15
CA ILE A 132 3.73 -11.08 -8.60
C ILE A 132 2.81 -11.90 -7.69
N ASP A 133 2.85 -11.61 -6.40
CA ASP A 133 2.03 -12.23 -5.37
C ASP A 133 0.90 -11.28 -4.97
N VAL A 134 -0.34 -11.62 -5.32
CA VAL A 134 -1.53 -10.85 -4.92
C VAL A 134 -2.15 -11.55 -3.72
N VAL A 135 -2.28 -10.83 -2.61
CA VAL A 135 -2.83 -11.33 -1.36
C VAL A 135 -4.01 -10.46 -0.91
N ASP A 136 -4.90 -11.05 -0.12
CA ASP A 136 -5.94 -10.27 0.55
C ASP A 136 -5.32 -9.23 1.49
N GLY A 137 -5.85 -8.01 1.44
CA GLY A 137 -5.30 -6.84 2.11
C GLY A 137 -5.90 -5.54 1.56
N GLY A 138 -5.19 -4.43 1.70
CA GLY A 138 -5.70 -3.12 1.28
C GLY A 138 -6.93 -2.69 2.08
N LEU A 139 -7.76 -1.82 1.49
CA LEU A 139 -9.02 -1.39 2.08
C LEU A 139 -10.03 -0.98 1.01
N ILE A 140 -11.29 -1.35 1.20
CA ILE A 140 -12.43 -0.68 0.57
C ILE A 140 -13.10 0.17 1.66
N CYS A 141 -13.29 1.45 1.40
CA CYS A 141 -13.99 2.34 2.33
C CYS A 141 -14.84 3.36 1.56
N SER A 142 -15.86 3.91 2.23
CA SER A 142 -16.65 5.01 1.65
C SER A 142 -15.83 6.30 1.60
N SER A 143 -15.87 7.00 0.45
CA SER A 143 -15.41 8.38 0.27
C SER A 143 -16.40 9.41 0.85
N GLY A 144 -17.59 8.95 1.26
CA GLY A 144 -18.68 9.76 1.80
C GLY A 144 -19.56 10.45 0.76
N VAL A 145 -19.17 10.42 -0.52
CA VAL A 145 -19.95 11.02 -1.61
C VAL A 145 -19.63 10.33 -2.94
N ALA A 146 -20.66 10.00 -3.71
CA ALA A 146 -20.52 9.58 -5.10
C ALA A 146 -20.73 10.79 -6.02
N LEU A 147 -19.73 11.13 -6.82
CA LEU A 147 -19.78 12.20 -7.81
C LEU A 147 -19.83 11.59 -9.22
N GLU A 148 -21.04 11.41 -9.77
CA GLU A 148 -21.24 10.83 -11.12
C GLU A 148 -20.45 11.58 -12.21
N ALA A 149 -20.28 12.90 -12.07
CA ALA A 149 -19.50 13.74 -12.99
C ALA A 149 -18.00 13.37 -13.04
N MET A 150 -17.49 12.65 -12.04
CA MET A 150 -16.12 12.14 -11.96
C MET A 150 -16.02 10.64 -12.29
N GLY A 151 -17.14 10.00 -12.65
CA GLY A 151 -17.20 8.59 -13.03
C GLY A 151 -17.53 7.62 -11.89
N ASP A 152 -17.87 8.11 -10.71
CA ASP A 152 -18.23 7.30 -9.55
C ASP A 152 -19.52 6.50 -9.83
N LYS A 153 -19.53 5.19 -9.55
CA LYS A 153 -20.75 4.34 -9.61
C LYS A 153 -21.42 4.16 -8.24
N ASN A 154 -20.65 4.38 -7.18
CA ASN A 154 -20.99 4.32 -5.77
C ASN A 154 -19.92 5.14 -5.01
N ASP A 155 -19.96 5.17 -3.68
CA ASP A 155 -19.03 5.92 -2.85
C ASP A 155 -17.79 5.11 -2.44
N ASP A 156 -17.48 3.98 -3.07
CA ASP A 156 -16.30 3.19 -2.74
C ASP A 156 -15.00 3.86 -3.18
N CYS A 157 -14.04 3.87 -2.26
CA CYS A 157 -12.64 4.20 -2.45
C CYS A 157 -11.79 2.95 -2.21
N TYR A 158 -10.84 2.70 -3.10
CA TYR A 158 -9.95 1.55 -3.02
C TYR A 158 -8.56 1.97 -2.59
N ILE A 159 -7.99 1.22 -1.65
CA ILE A 159 -6.62 1.37 -1.18
C ILE A 159 -5.87 0.06 -1.43
N VAL A 160 -4.73 0.16 -2.11
CA VAL A 160 -3.80 -0.95 -2.36
C VAL A 160 -2.46 -0.65 -1.72
N ASN A 161 -1.88 -1.65 -1.07
CA ASN A 161 -0.50 -1.59 -0.58
C ASN A 161 0.39 -2.43 -1.49
N ALA A 162 1.62 -1.98 -1.72
CA ALA A 162 2.62 -2.67 -2.52
C ALA A 162 3.93 -2.82 -1.74
N ALA A 163 4.54 -3.99 -1.81
CA ALA A 163 5.92 -4.23 -1.43
C ALA A 163 6.69 -4.75 -2.65
N ILE A 164 7.74 -4.02 -3.04
CA ILE A 164 8.58 -4.28 -4.20
C ILE A 164 9.93 -4.76 -3.70
N TYR A 165 10.19 -6.05 -3.90
CA TYR A 165 11.43 -6.70 -3.54
C TYR A 165 12.41 -6.57 -4.70
N ILE A 166 13.60 -6.01 -4.44
CA ILE A 166 14.59 -5.73 -5.48
C ILE A 166 15.86 -6.54 -5.21
N GLY A 167 16.34 -7.25 -6.23
CA GLY A 167 17.49 -8.14 -6.12
C GLY A 167 18.06 -8.57 -7.47
N TYR A 168 18.81 -9.68 -7.49
CA TYR A 168 19.35 -10.32 -8.70
C TYR A 168 19.46 -11.84 -8.54
#